data_AF-A0AA88Z3T4-F1
#
_entry.id   AF-A0AA88Z3T4-F1
#
_cell.length_a   1.000
_cell.length_b   1.000
_cell.length_c   1.000
_cell.angle_alpha   90.00
_cell.angle_beta   90.00
_cell.angle_gamma   90.00
#
_symmetry.space_group_name_H-M   'P 1'
#
loop_
_entity.id
_entity.type
_entity.pdbx_description
1 polymer ?
#
loop_
_entity_poly.entity_id
_entity_poly.type
_entity_poly.pdbx_seq_one_letter_code
_entity_poly.pdbx_strand_id
1 'polypeptide(L)' 'MVGNLTLHGVTKPVTLKIDSFKCMPHPMLKREVCGVDAVGEFSRDDFGLDYGKQYGFKMKTKLLITAEAVKQQ' A
#
# COMPACT_ATOMS: atom_id res chain seq x y z
N MET A 1 3.63 -9.13 2.23
CA MET A 1 3.24 -8.53 3.52
C MET A 1 1.74 -8.68 3.67
N VAL A 2 1.26 -9.29 4.74
CA VAL A 2 -0.17 -9.40 5.06
C VAL A 2 -0.46 -8.45 6.21
N GLY A 3 -1.50 -7.64 6.10
CA GLY A 3 -1.90 -6.69 7.15
C GLY A 3 -3.38 -6.36 7.08
N ASN A 4 -3.84 -5.49 7.97
CA ASN A 4 -5.21 -4.98 7.97
C ASN A 4 -5.23 -3.54 7.48
N LEU A 5 -6.05 -3.27 6.46
CA LEU A 5 -6.38 -1.93 6.02
C LEU A 5 -7.67 -1.51 6.73
N THR A 6 -7.65 -0.32 7.35
CA THR A 6 -8.86 0.35 7.82
C THR A 6 -9.18 1.47 6.85
N LEU A 7 -10.32 1.39 6.19
CA LEU A 7 -10.79 2.38 5.22
C LEU A 7 -12.30 2.56 5.41
N HIS A 8 -12.75 3.81 5.47
CA HIS A 8 -14.17 4.15 5.65
C HIS A 8 -14.81 3.44 6.86
N GLY A 9 -14.09 3.39 7.98
CA GLY A 9 -14.55 2.77 9.24
C GLY A 9 -14.57 1.24 9.23
N VAL A 10 -14.24 0.59 8.12
CA VAL A 10 -14.21 -0.87 7.98
C VAL A 10 -12.76 -1.36 7.96
N THR A 11 -12.45 -2.41 8.72
CA THR A 11 -11.13 -3.04 8.76
C THR A 11 -11.16 -4.40 8.06
N LYS A 12 -10.30 -4.61 7.08
CA LYS A 12 -10.19 -5.88 6.33
C LYS A 12 -8.72 -6.24 6.04
N PRO A 13 -8.40 -7.54 5.91
CA PRO A 13 -7.08 -7.97 5.52
C PRO A 13 -6.78 -7.56 4.07
N VAL A 14 -5.60 -6.99 3.84
CA VAL A 14 -5.03 -6.68 2.52
C VAL A 14 -3.59 -7.20 2.49
N THR A 15 -3.21 -7.80 1.37
CA THR A 15 -1.85 -8.27 1.13
C THR A 15 -1.16 -7.36 0.14
N LEU A 16 0.03 -6.88 0.51
CA LEU A 16 0.94 -6.18 -0.37
C LEU A 16 2.08 -7.11 -0.78
N LYS A 17 2.33 -7.23 -2.07
CA LYS A 17 3.52 -7.86 -2.64
C LYS A 17 4.60 -6.80 -2.81
N ILE A 18 5.79 -7.08 -2.33
CA ILE A 18 6.96 -6.22 -2.56
C ILE A 18 7.54 -6.62 -3.92
N ASP A 19 7.62 -5.65 -4.84
CA ASP A 19 8.24 -5.85 -6.16
C ASP A 19 9.72 -5.48 -6.16
N SER A 20 10.11 -4.46 -5.38
CA SER A 20 11.51 -4.08 -5.20
C SER A 20 11.78 -3.65 -3.75
N PHE A 21 12.97 -3.96 -3.25
CA PHE A 21 13.42 -3.55 -1.93
C PHE A 21 14.93 -3.30 -1.96
N LYS A 22 15.38 -2.15 -1.44
CA LYS A 22 16.79 -1.78 -1.42
C LYS A 22 17.12 -0.90 -0.22
N CYS A 23 18.18 -1.24 0.50
CA CYS A 23 18.77 -0.36 1.51
C CYS A 23 20.13 0.16 1.04
N MET A 24 20.43 1.43 1.31
CA MET A 24 21.71 2.06 1.02
C MET A 24 21.97 3.27 1.94
N PRO A 25 23.22 3.73 2.11
CA PRO A 25 23.49 4.98 2.81
C PRO A 25 22.84 6.17 2.06
N HIS A 26 22.02 6.94 2.77
CA HIS A 26 21.40 8.13 2.21
C HIS A 26 22.47 9.21 1.94
N PRO A 27 22.55 9.79 0.72
CA PRO A 27 23.64 10.69 0.33
C PRO A 27 23.87 11.87 1.27
N MET A 28 22.77 12.52 1.71
CA MET A 28 22.82 13.70 2.59
C MET A 28 22.77 13.35 4.08
N LEU A 29 21.84 12.48 4.50
CA LEU A 29 21.60 12.18 5.90
C LEU A 29 22.64 11.25 6.55
N LYS A 30 23.51 10.63 5.74
CA LYS A 30 24.58 9.71 6.18
C LYS A 30 24.10 8.59 7.11
N ARG A 31 22.81 8.24 7.00
CA ARG A 31 22.15 7.11 7.66
C ARG A 31 21.61 6.16 6.62
N GLU A 32 21.43 4.90 6.99
CA GLU A 32 20.80 3.91 6.13
C GLU A 32 19.37 4.35 5.77
N VAL A 33 19.02 4.28 4.50
CA VAL A 33 17.65 4.42 3.98
C VAL A 33 17.27 3.14 3.27
N CYS A 34 16.06 2.65 3.49
CA CYS A 34 15.48 1.53 2.75
C CYS A 34 14.29 2.02 1.92
N GLY A 35 14.32 1.77 0.62
CA GLY A 35 13.25 2.04 -0.33
C GLY A 35 12.50 0.76 -0.72
N VAL A 36 11.21 0.89 -1.00
CA VAL A 36 10.33 -0.20 -1.44
C VAL A 36 9.34 0.29 -2.49
N ASP A 37 9.13 -0.53 -3.52
CA ASP A 37 7.92 -0.50 -4.33
C ASP A 37 7.09 -1.75 -4.06
N ALA A 38 5.81 -1.56 -3.79
CA ALA A 38 4.88 -2.63 -3.47
C ALA A 38 3.54 -2.45 -4.20
N VAL A 39 2.91 -3.58 -4.51
CA VAL A 39 1.60 -3.65 -5.17
C VAL A 39 0.61 -4.44 -4.34
N GLY A 40 -0.65 -4.04 -4.40
CA GLY A 40 -1.76 -4.74 -3.77
C GLY A 40 -3.05 -4.49 -4.52
N GLU A 41 -4.07 -5.28 -4.24
CA GLU A 41 -5.39 -5.10 -4.82
C GLU A 41 -6.45 -5.40 -3.77
N PHE A 42 -7.55 -4.64 -3.79
CA PHE A 42 -8.71 -4.87 -2.95
C PHE A 42 -9.98 -4.47 -3.70
N SER A 43 -11.15 -4.90 -3.22
CA SER A 43 -12.43 -4.42 -3.74
C SER A 43 -12.93 -3.28 -2.85
N ARG A 44 -13.15 -2.09 -3.40
CA ARG A 44 -13.53 -0.91 -2.58
C ARG A 44 -14.90 -1.04 -1.91
N ASP A 45 -15.80 -1.85 -2.48
CA ASP A 45 -17.10 -2.16 -1.89
C ASP A 45 -17.00 -3.03 -0.63
N ASP A 46 -15.90 -3.78 -0.43
CA ASP A 46 -15.62 -4.49 0.84
C ASP A 46 -15.46 -3.53 2.03
N PHE A 47 -15.22 -2.25 1.73
CA PHE A 47 -15.09 -1.14 2.69
C PHE A 47 -16.32 -0.21 2.68
N GLY A 48 -17.42 -0.62 2.05
CA GLY A 48 -18.65 0.18 1.95
C GLY A 48 -18.58 1.31 0.92
N LEU A 49 -17.58 1.32 0.04
CA LEU A 49 -17.44 2.29 -1.04
C LEU A 49 -17.95 1.66 -2.34
N ASP A 50 -19.27 1.51 -2.52
CA ASP A 50 -19.89 0.78 -3.62
C ASP A 50 -20.44 1.67 -4.76
N TYR A 51 -20.19 2.98 -4.71
CA TYR A 51 -20.67 3.94 -5.72
C TYR A 51 -20.39 3.48 -7.16
N GLY A 52 -21.37 3.54 -8.05
CA GLY A 52 -21.19 3.11 -9.45
C GLY A 52 -21.32 1.60 -9.68
N LYS A 53 -21.43 0.76 -8.66
CA LYS A 53 -21.56 -0.70 -8.81
C LYS A 53 -22.79 -1.09 -9.63
N GLN A 54 -23.93 -0.45 -9.38
CA GLN A 54 -25.16 -0.64 -10.15
C GLN A 54 -25.07 -0.11 -11.59
N TYR A 55 -24.09 0.76 -11.87
CA TYR A 55 -23.84 1.34 -13.19
C TYR A 55 -22.69 0.62 -13.92
N GLY A 56 -22.27 -0.56 -13.45
CA GLY A 56 -21.26 -1.39 -14.10
C GLY A 56 -19.79 -1.03 -13.82
N PHE A 57 -19.52 -0.15 -12.85
CA PHE A 57 -18.14 0.16 -12.47
C PHE A 57 -17.47 -1.06 -11.84
N LYS A 58 -16.17 -1.22 -12.10
CA LYS A 58 -15.36 -2.24 -11.43
C LYS A 58 -14.99 -1.77 -10.03
N MET A 59 -15.19 -2.63 -9.04
CA MET A 59 -14.85 -2.34 -7.64
C MET A 59 -13.39 -2.65 -7.30
N LYS A 60 -12.71 -3.43 -8.15
CA LYS A 60 -11.30 -3.76 -7.98
C LYS A 60 -10.44 -2.50 -8.09
N THR A 61 -9.71 -2.20 -7.02
CA THR A 61 -8.78 -1.07 -6.89
C THR A 61 -7.37 -1.59 -6.70
N LYS A 62 -6.42 -1.07 -7.49
CA LYS A 62 -5.01 -1.40 -7.37
C LYS A 62 -4.29 -0.38 -6.50
N LEU A 63 -3.43 -0.86 -5.63
CA LEU A 63 -2.47 -0.08 -4.85
C LEU A 63 -1.11 -0.19 -5.51
N LEU A 64 -0.49 0.95 -5.78
CA LEU A 64 0.93 1.07 -6.13
C LEU A 64 1.54 1.97 -5.06
N ILE A 65 2.43 1.42 -4.25
CA ILE A 65 2.95 2.05 -3.05
C ILE A 65 4.46 2.20 -3.22
N THR A 66 4.92 3.43 -3.04
CA THR A 66 6.34 3.77 -2.95
C THR A 66 6.61 4.31 -1.56
N ALA A 67 7.64 3.82 -0.90
CA ALA A 67 8.08 4.35 0.39
C ALA A 67 9.60 4.31 0.53
N GLU A 68 10.15 5.33 1.15
CA GLU A 68 11.54 5.37 1.63
C GLU A 68 11.55 5.68 3.13
N ALA A 69 12.30 4.89 3.90
CA ALA A 69 12.39 5.03 5.34
C ALA A 69 13.85 5.15 5.78
N VAL A 70 14.18 6.22 6.49
CA VAL A 70 15.52 6.47 7.05
C VAL A 70 15.61 5.86 8.44
N LYS A 71 16.71 5.15 8.72
CA LYS A 71 16.99 4.57 10.03
C LYS A 71 16.96 5.65 11.13
N GLN A 72 16.20 5.38 12.19
CA GLN A 72 16.16 6.25 13.37
C GLN A 72 17.56 6.36 14.01
N GLN A 73 17.86 7.50 14.64
CA GLN A 73 19.12 7.73 15.37
C GLN A 73 19.29 6.73 16.51
#